data_AF-A0A520IIN5-F1
#
_entry.id   AF-A0A520IIN5-F1
#
_cell.length_a   1.000
_cell.length_b   1.000
_cell.length_c   1.000
_cell.angle_alpha   90.00
_cell.angle_beta   90.00
_cell.angle_gamma   90.00
#
_symmetry.space_group_name_H-M   'P 1'
#
loop_
_entity.id
_entity.type
_entity.pdbx_description
1 polymer ?
#
loop_
_entity_poly.entity_id
_entity_poly.type
_entity_poly.pdbx_seq_one_letter_code
_entity_poly.pdbx_strand_id
1 'polypeptide(L)'
;MKNQFINNKKQLIGKWLLTVFSICTYHILSIATAMAQNGNGEAGIQKAADEVAGYFDTGCTLMYAIGAVMGIIGAVKVFNKWNAGEPDTSKVASSWFGSCIFLVIVATVLKSFFGV
;
A
#
# COMPACT_ATOMS: atom_id res chain seq x y z
N MET A 1 34.98 60.12 -20.48
CA MET A 1 34.65 60.21 -19.04
C MET A 1 33.13 60.23 -18.84
N LYS A 2 32.44 59.09 -19.01
CA LYS A 2 30.99 58.96 -18.76
C LYS A 2 30.74 57.61 -18.09
N ASN A 3 30.97 57.52 -16.78
CA ASN A 3 30.44 56.42 -15.95
C ASN A 3 30.43 56.71 -14.44
N GLN A 4 30.60 57.98 -14.03
CA GLN A 4 30.68 58.35 -12.61
C GLN A 4 29.32 58.70 -11.97
N PHE A 5 28.21 58.62 -12.73
CA PHE A 5 26.86 59.01 -12.27
C PHE A 5 25.81 57.91 -12.41
N ILE A 6 26.16 56.64 -12.22
CA ILE A 6 25.11 55.68 -11.81
C ILE A 6 24.73 56.05 -10.38
N ASN A 7 23.70 56.89 -10.29
CA ASN A 7 23.07 57.44 -9.09
C ASN A 7 23.12 56.44 -7.93
N ASN A 8 23.81 56.79 -6.84
CA ASN A 8 24.06 55.96 -5.66
C ASN A 8 22.78 55.25 -5.15
N LYS A 9 21.61 55.90 -5.29
CA LYS A 9 20.30 55.32 -4.97
C LYS A 9 19.92 54.12 -5.84
N LYS A 10 20.20 54.15 -7.15
CA LYS A 10 19.92 53.03 -8.06
C LYS A 10 20.85 51.83 -7.80
N GLN A 11 22.11 52.08 -7.44
CA GLN A 11 23.01 51.01 -7.00
C GLN A 11 22.62 50.43 -5.63
N LEU A 12 22.16 51.25 -4.70
CA LEU A 12 21.62 50.81 -3.40
C LEU A 12 20.35 49.97 -3.55
N ILE A 13 19.41 50.40 -4.41
CA ILE A 13 18.18 49.64 -4.70
C ILE A 13 18.54 48.31 -5.39
N GLY A 14 19.47 48.31 -6.35
CA GLY A 14 19.95 47.08 -6.97
C GLY A 14 20.60 46.11 -5.98
N LYS A 15 21.42 46.60 -5.06
CA LYS A 15 22.01 45.79 -3.98
C LYS A 15 20.94 45.23 -3.03
N TRP A 16 19.96 46.04 -2.63
CA TRP A 16 18.84 45.58 -1.80
C TRP A 16 18.02 44.48 -2.48
N LEU A 17 17.68 44.65 -3.76
CA LEU A 17 16.95 43.65 -4.53
C LEU A 17 17.73 42.33 -4.66
N LEU A 18 19.05 42.41 -4.89
CA LEU A 18 19.91 41.22 -4.94
C LEU A 18 20.01 40.51 -3.58
N THR A 19 20.04 41.28 -2.48
CA THR A 19 20.11 40.72 -1.12
C THR A 19 18.79 40.01 -0.77
N VAL A 20 17.65 40.63 -1.09
CA VAL A 20 16.32 40.02 -0.91
C VAL A 20 16.17 38.77 -1.74
N PHE A 21 16.58 38.80 -3.02
CA PHE A 21 16.55 37.62 -3.89
C PHE A 21 17.40 36.47 -3.32
N SER A 22 18.61 36.78 -2.84
CA SER A 22 19.49 35.77 -2.24
C SER A 22 18.90 35.16 -0.96
N ILE A 23 18.27 35.97 -0.11
CA ILE A 23 17.57 35.49 1.10
C ILE A 23 16.36 34.62 0.74
N CYS A 24 15.58 35.00 -0.28
CA CYS A 24 14.47 34.20 -0.77
C CYS A 24 14.94 32.85 -1.33
N THR A 25 16.03 32.83 -2.12
CA THR A 25 16.60 31.57 -2.63
C THR A 25 17.11 30.66 -1.52
N TYR A 26 17.71 31.23 -0.46
CA TYR A 26 18.16 30.46 0.70
C TYR A 26 16.99 29.83 1.47
N HIS A 27 15.91 30.59 1.68
CA HIS A 27 14.70 30.06 2.32
C HIS A 27 14.07 28.93 1.50
N ILE A 28 13.96 29.08 0.18
CA ILE A 28 13.43 28.03 -0.70
C ILE A 28 14.28 26.75 -0.62
N LEU A 29 15.61 26.87 -0.62
CA LEU A 29 16.51 25.72 -0.48
C LEU A 29 16.36 25.04 0.89
N SER A 30 16.21 25.80 1.98
CA SER A 30 16.07 25.25 3.34
C SER A 30 14.78 24.45 3.54
N ILE A 31 13.69 24.84 2.87
CA ILE A 31 12.41 24.12 2.90
C ILE A 31 12.53 22.79 2.14
N ALA A 32 13.22 22.79 1.00
CA ALA A 32 13.45 21.58 0.21
C ALA A 32 14.26 20.53 0.99
N THR A 33 15.28 20.95 1.76
CA THR A 33 16.06 20.03 2.60
C THR A 33 15.27 19.50 3.79
N ALA A 34 14.38 20.32 4.39
CA ALA A 34 13.51 19.88 5.46
C ALA A 34 12.47 18.82 5.00
N MET A 35 11.95 18.96 3.78
CA MET A 35 11.05 17.96 3.17
C MET A 35 11.75 16.63 2.86
N ALA A 36 13.06 16.66 2.60
CA ALA A 36 13.87 15.46 2.37
C ALA A 36 14.26 14.73 3.68
N GLN A 37 14.31 15.44 4.81
CA GLN A 37 14.67 14.86 6.12
C GLN A 37 13.55 14.02 6.76
N ASN A 38 12.30 14.18 6.32
CA ASN A 38 11.18 13.35 6.78
C ASN A 38 11.15 11.95 6.14
N GLY A 39 12.06 11.66 5.20
CA GLY A 39 12.17 10.38 4.51
C GLY A 39 13.19 9.44 5.17
N ASN A 40 13.10 9.20 6.48
CA ASN A 40 13.74 7.98 7.01
C ASN A 40 13.06 6.81 6.29
N GLY A 41 13.82 5.98 5.58
CA GLY A 41 13.27 4.81 4.86
C GLY A 41 12.37 3.94 5.74
N GLU A 42 12.63 3.94 7.04
CA GLU A 42 11.80 3.36 8.10
C GLU A 42 10.38 3.94 8.16
N ALA A 43 10.19 5.26 8.07
CA ALA A 43 8.86 5.88 8.06
C ALA A 43 8.05 5.51 6.81
N GLY A 44 8.73 5.36 5.67
CA GLY A 44 8.11 4.87 4.43
C GLY A 44 7.71 3.40 4.53
N ILE A 45 8.56 2.56 5.13
CA ILE A 45 8.29 1.13 5.37
C ILE A 45 7.14 0.97 6.38
N GLN A 46 7.12 1.75 7.45
CA GLN A 46 6.06 1.72 8.46
C GLN A 46 4.71 2.07 7.83
N LYS A 47 4.67 3.15 7.04
CA LYS A 47 3.46 3.56 6.33
C LYS A 47 2.99 2.50 5.33
N ALA A 48 3.91 1.85 4.62
CA ALA A 48 3.54 0.75 3.73
C ALA A 48 3.00 -0.46 4.49
N ALA A 49 3.55 -0.78 5.66
CA ALA A 49 3.04 -1.86 6.52
C ALA A 49 1.62 -1.56 7.04
N ASP A 50 1.36 -0.32 7.45
CA ASP A 50 0.05 0.12 7.93
C ASP A 50 -1.01 0.04 6.80
N GLU A 51 -0.65 0.44 5.58
CA GLU A 51 -1.52 0.31 4.41
C GLU A 51 -1.85 -1.16 4.11
N VAL A 52 -0.84 -2.05 4.10
CA VAL A 52 -1.05 -3.49 3.90
C VAL A 52 -1.93 -4.10 4.99
N ALA A 53 -1.73 -3.71 6.25
CA ALA A 53 -2.59 -4.12 7.36
C ALA A 53 -4.03 -3.63 7.18
N GLY A 54 -4.23 -2.39 6.71
CA GLY A 54 -5.54 -1.83 6.41
C GLY A 54 -6.32 -2.62 5.34
N TYR A 55 -5.63 -3.23 4.37
CA TYR A 55 -6.27 -4.07 3.35
C TYR A 55 -6.59 -5.49 3.82
N PHE A 56 -6.13 -5.91 5.00
CA PHE A 56 -6.20 -7.30 5.43
C PHE A 56 -7.64 -7.81 5.60
N ASP A 57 -8.51 -6.99 6.19
CA ASP A 57 -9.93 -7.32 6.37
C ASP A 57 -10.69 -7.41 5.05
N THR A 58 -10.40 -6.49 4.12
CA THR A 58 -10.97 -6.52 2.78
C THR A 58 -10.47 -7.75 2.01
N GLY A 59 -9.19 -8.09 2.14
CA GLY A 59 -8.58 -9.29 1.58
C GLY A 59 -9.21 -10.58 2.13
N CYS A 60 -9.46 -10.65 3.45
CA CYS A 60 -10.15 -11.78 4.06
C CYS A 60 -11.58 -11.94 3.51
N THR A 61 -12.32 -10.83 3.37
CA THR A 61 -13.67 -10.83 2.80
C THR A 61 -13.67 -11.35 1.36
N LEU A 62 -12.72 -10.90 0.54
CA LEU A 62 -12.56 -11.38 -0.83
C LEU A 62 -12.22 -12.88 -0.86
N MET A 63 -11.34 -13.35 0.02
CA MET A 63 -10.99 -14.77 0.13
C MET A 63 -12.20 -15.63 0.48
N TYR A 64 -13.06 -15.18 1.40
CA TYR A 64 -14.31 -15.88 1.71
C TYR A 64 -15.28 -15.91 0.53
N ALA A 65 -15.39 -14.81 -0.22
CA ALA A 65 -16.23 -14.78 -1.42
C ALA A 65 -15.74 -15.79 -2.47
N ILE A 66 -14.43 -15.84 -2.74
CA ILE A 66 -13.83 -16.81 -3.66
C ILE A 66 -14.01 -18.24 -3.13
N GLY A 67 -13.78 -18.45 -1.83
CA GLY A 67 -13.96 -19.74 -1.17
C GLY A 67 -15.38 -20.27 -1.26
N ALA A 68 -16.39 -19.40 -1.13
CA ALA A 68 -17.79 -19.76 -1.30
C ALA A 68 -18.10 -20.22 -2.73
N VAL A 69 -17.61 -19.50 -3.75
CA VAL A 69 -17.79 -19.87 -5.16
C VAL A 69 -17.13 -21.22 -5.45
N MET A 70 -15.87 -21.40 -5.03
CA MET A 70 -15.13 -22.65 -5.25
C MET A 70 -15.74 -23.81 -4.45
N GLY A 71 -16.28 -23.54 -3.26
CA GLY A 71 -17.03 -24.50 -2.44
C GLY A 71 -18.25 -25.05 -3.18
N ILE A 72 -19.06 -24.18 -3.78
CA ILE A 72 -20.23 -24.59 -4.58
C ILE A 72 -19.82 -25.42 -5.80
N ILE A 73 -18.80 -24.98 -6.54
CA ILE A 73 -18.29 -25.72 -7.72
C ILE A 73 -17.83 -27.13 -7.33
N GLY A 74 -17.08 -27.25 -6.23
CA GLY A 74 -16.62 -28.54 -5.72
C GLY A 74 -17.77 -29.45 -5.29
N ALA A 75 -18.81 -28.90 -4.64
CA ALA A 75 -20.01 -29.65 -4.26
C ALA A 75 -20.72 -30.24 -5.48
N VAL A 76 -20.90 -29.44 -6.55
CA VAL A 76 -21.49 -29.91 -7.81
C VAL A 76 -20.67 -31.03 -8.43
N LYS A 77 -19.34 -30.93 -8.39
CA LYS A 77 -18.45 -31.99 -8.91
C LYS A 77 -18.57 -33.29 -8.11
N VAL A 78 -18.64 -33.21 -6.79
CA VAL A 78 -18.84 -34.39 -5.91
C VAL A 78 -20.19 -35.03 -6.20
N PHE A 79 -21.25 -34.22 -6.32
CA PHE A 79 -22.59 -34.70 -6.64
C PHE A 79 -22.63 -35.43 -7.99
N ASN A 80 -21.99 -34.87 -9.02
CA ASN A 80 -21.92 -35.49 -10.34
C ASN A 80 -21.18 -36.85 -10.30
N LYS A 81 -20.05 -36.93 -9.58
CA LYS A 81 -19.32 -38.20 -9.39
C LYS A 81 -20.14 -39.24 -8.63
N TRP A 82 -20.88 -38.80 -7.61
CA TRP A 82 -21.79 -39.67 -6.86
C TRP A 82 -22.87 -40.26 -7.75
N ASN A 83 -23.53 -39.42 -8.56
CA ASN A 83 -24.57 -39.89 -9.49
C ASN A 83 -24.02 -40.78 -10.60
N ALA A 84 -22.77 -40.59 -11.01
CA ALA A 84 -22.07 -41.43 -11.97
C ALA A 84 -21.61 -42.79 -11.38
N GLY A 85 -21.72 -42.98 -10.06
CA GLY A 85 -21.27 -44.20 -9.39
C GLY A 85 -19.75 -44.36 -9.36
N GLU A 86 -19.00 -43.26 -9.45
CA GLU A 86 -17.54 -43.34 -9.49
C GLU A 86 -16.96 -43.81 -8.13
N PRO A 87 -16.07 -44.82 -8.13
CA PRO A 87 -15.54 -45.43 -6.91
C PRO A 87 -14.66 -44.47 -6.07
N ASP A 88 -14.19 -43.36 -6.65
CA ASP A 88 -13.37 -42.35 -5.97
C ASP A 88 -14.18 -41.19 -5.36
N THR A 89 -15.52 -41.22 -5.43
CA THR A 89 -16.40 -40.14 -4.94
C THR A 89 -16.11 -39.76 -3.49
N SER A 90 -15.98 -40.76 -2.59
CA SER A 90 -15.70 -40.50 -1.17
C SER A 90 -14.37 -39.78 -0.94
N LYS A 91 -13.34 -40.10 -1.75
CA LYS A 91 -12.03 -39.45 -1.70
C LYS A 91 -12.10 -38.00 -2.20
N VAL A 92 -12.85 -37.76 -3.27
CA VAL A 92 -13.06 -36.41 -3.82
C VAL A 92 -13.89 -35.57 -2.85
N ALA A 93 -14.93 -36.15 -2.25
CA ALA A 93 -15.78 -35.50 -1.26
C ALA A 93 -14.99 -35.09 0.00
N SER A 94 -14.17 -35.99 0.54
CA SER A 94 -13.36 -35.70 1.73
C SER A 94 -12.30 -34.64 1.46
N SER A 95 -11.65 -34.69 0.29
CA SER A 95 -10.65 -33.69 -0.12
C SER A 95 -11.25 -32.29 -0.31
N TRP A 96 -12.41 -32.23 -0.97
CA TRP A 96 -13.16 -30.98 -1.12
C TRP A 96 -13.57 -30.39 0.23
N PHE A 97 -14.17 -31.23 1.10
CA PHE A 97 -14.63 -30.78 2.41
C PHE A 97 -13.48 -30.29 3.30
N GLY A 98 -12.35 -31.02 3.31
CA GLY A 98 -11.14 -30.59 4.03
C GLY A 98 -10.60 -29.25 3.52
N SER A 99 -10.64 -29.02 2.21
CA SER A 99 -10.24 -27.75 1.60
C SER A 99 -11.17 -26.60 2.02
N CYS A 100 -12.48 -26.83 2.10
CA CYS A 100 -13.44 -25.83 2.58
C CYS A 100 -13.19 -25.43 4.03
N ILE A 101 -12.95 -26.39 4.92
CA ILE A 101 -12.64 -26.12 6.34
C ILE A 101 -11.34 -25.31 6.45
N PHE A 102 -10.30 -25.73 5.73
CA PHE A 102 -9.02 -25.03 5.73
C PHE A 102 -9.18 -23.55 5.35
N LEU A 103 -9.96 -23.25 4.31
CA LEU A 103 -10.19 -21.89 3.82
C LEU A 103 -10.89 -21.01 4.87
N VAL A 104 -11.80 -21.57 5.67
CA VAL A 104 -12.46 -20.85 6.77
C VAL A 104 -11.48 -20.57 7.91
N ILE A 105 -10.65 -21.55 8.29
CA ILE A 105 -9.71 -21.41 9.41
C ILE A 105 -8.54 -20.49 9.08
N VAL A 106 -8.07 -20.48 7.83
CA VAL A 106 -6.87 -19.72 7.44
C VAL A 106 -7.05 -18.22 7.70
N ALA A 107 -8.26 -17.68 7.56
CA ALA A 107 -8.56 -16.28 7.85
C ALA A 107 -8.34 -15.93 9.32
N THR A 108 -8.72 -16.81 10.25
CA THR A 108 -8.50 -16.61 11.69
C THR A 108 -7.01 -16.70 12.04
N VAL A 109 -6.30 -17.65 11.45
CA VAL A 109 -4.86 -17.82 11.67
C VAL A 109 -4.08 -16.62 11.14
N LEU A 110 -4.43 -16.15 9.95
CA LEU A 110 -3.84 -14.97 9.33
C LEU A 110 -4.07 -13.70 10.17
N LYS A 111 -5.30 -13.45 10.61
CA LYS A 111 -5.62 -12.36 11.55
C LYS A 111 -4.78 -12.44 12.83
N SER A 112 -4.66 -13.64 13.40
CA SER A 112 -3.86 -13.87 14.61
C SER A 112 -2.36 -13.65 14.43
N PHE A 113 -1.80 -13.85 13.22
CA PHE A 113 -0.38 -13.58 12.95
C PHE A 113 -0.07 -12.10 12.81
N PHE A 114 -1.00 -11.31 12.26
CA PHE A 114 -0.81 -9.87 12.02
C PHE A 114 -1.37 -8.99 13.14
N GLY A 115 -2.02 -9.58 14.15
CA GLY A 115 -2.54 -8.86 15.32
C GLY A 115 -3.75 -7.97 15.00
N VAL A 116 -4.52 -8.32 13.96
CA VAL A 116 -5.72 -7.62 13.48
C VAL A 116 -6.99 -8.41 13.74
#